data_AF-A0A225VLX0-F1
#
_entry.id   AF-A0A225VLX0-F1
#
_cell.length_a   1.000
_cell.length_b   1.000
_cell.length_c   1.000
_cell.angle_alpha   90.00
_cell.angle_beta   90.00
_cell.angle_gamma   90.00
#
_symmetry.space_group_name_H-M   'P 1'
#
loop_
_entity.id
_entity.type
_entity.pdbx_description
1 polymer ?
#
loop_
_entity_poly.entity_id
_entity_poly.type
_entity_poly.pdbx_seq_one_letter_code
_entity_poly.pdbx_strand_id
1 'polypeptide(L)'
;MTVSPTNTTSMNNLNECVVYSAPLCYPGICETPEGANPNVDIFVKRLPASVGSPGAASNVWLLQGGPGASSTGFEGLMETLHSKLGGAVNVYLMTTEHTTAQATTSGSSFGTEIDPSEVPQCAKDLQIKDGDLASFSMTSAASDLAAFISKYTNGRTTIVYGVSYGTMFAERLMHLAPPEVTGYVLDGVATMSEAPADKLPYFSNWDLDFGEVGDVFLSLSEEDSHGKDRVRSTSLGIALQNLIDQFDRDSNSI
;
A
#
# COMPACT_ATOMS: atom_id res chain seq x y z
N MET A 1 16.89 -9.50 25.73
CA MET A 1 16.83 -9.99 24.33
C MET A 1 18.12 -10.71 24.03
N THR A 2 18.05 -11.99 23.70
CA THR A 2 19.18 -12.81 23.24
C THR A 2 18.98 -13.04 21.74
N VAL A 3 19.92 -12.55 20.94
CA VAL A 3 19.93 -12.67 19.48
C VAL A 3 20.86 -13.83 19.12
N SER A 4 20.38 -14.79 18.32
CA SER A 4 21.23 -15.82 17.70
C SER A 4 21.50 -15.43 16.25
N PRO A 5 22.75 -15.48 15.76
CA PRO A 5 23.09 -15.07 14.41
C PRO A 5 23.11 -16.26 13.44
N THR A 6 22.51 -16.10 12.27
CA THR A 6 22.85 -16.89 11.08
C THR A 6 23.50 -15.96 10.06
N ASN A 7 24.73 -16.31 9.69
CA ASN A 7 25.63 -15.57 8.81
C ASN A 7 25.26 -15.76 7.34
N THR A 8 25.03 -14.66 6.62
CA THR A 8 25.36 -14.55 5.19
C THR A 8 25.77 -13.10 4.88
N THR A 9 26.95 -12.95 4.28
CA THR A 9 27.61 -11.68 3.96
C THR A 9 27.05 -11.04 2.69
N SER A 10 26.47 -9.85 2.83
CA SER A 10 26.34 -8.80 1.81
C SER A 10 26.09 -7.47 2.55
N MET A 11 26.95 -6.47 2.32
CA MET A 11 27.00 -5.10 2.89
C MET A 11 26.07 -4.77 4.09
N ASN A 12 26.68 -4.49 5.25
CA ASN A 12 26.09 -4.14 6.55
C ASN A 12 24.94 -3.11 6.55
N ASN A 13 23.74 -3.53 6.16
CA ASN A 13 22.46 -2.92 6.52
C ASN A 13 21.55 -4.07 6.97
N LEU A 14 21.69 -4.51 8.22
CA LEU A 14 20.79 -5.50 8.79
C LEU A 14 19.40 -4.86 8.92
N ASN A 15 18.52 -5.15 7.97
CA ASN A 15 17.10 -4.90 8.12
C ASN A 15 16.61 -5.62 9.39
N GLU A 16 15.88 -4.90 10.23
CA GLU A 16 15.27 -5.43 11.43
C GLU A 16 13.79 -5.69 11.18
N CYS A 17 13.28 -6.84 11.61
CA CYS A 17 11.89 -7.23 11.39
C CYS A 17 11.24 -7.63 12.71
N VAL A 18 9.97 -7.30 12.87
CA VAL A 18 9.17 -7.68 14.04
C VAL A 18 7.72 -7.97 13.64
N VAL A 19 7.08 -8.89 14.37
CA VAL A 19 5.63 -9.06 14.35
C VAL A 19 5.06 -8.32 15.55
N TYR A 20 4.25 -7.30 15.27
CA TYR A 20 3.51 -6.52 16.25
C TYR A 20 2.13 -7.15 16.44
N SER A 21 1.82 -7.57 17.67
CA SER A 21 0.49 -8.04 18.03
C SER A 21 -0.38 -6.83 18.40
N ALA A 22 -1.20 -6.38 17.46
CA ALA A 22 -2.09 -5.23 17.61
C ALA A 22 -3.50 -5.68 18.02
N PRO A 23 -4.29 -4.84 18.70
CA PRO A 23 -5.69 -5.16 18.98
C PRO A 23 -6.50 -5.32 17.68
N LEU A 24 -7.33 -6.36 17.60
CA LEU A 24 -8.24 -6.57 16.48
C LEU A 24 -9.27 -5.42 16.37
N CYS A 25 -9.73 -4.91 17.51
CA CYS A 25 -10.67 -3.79 17.59
C CYS A 25 -10.14 -2.68 18.49
N TYR A 26 -10.32 -1.44 18.05
CA TYR A 26 -10.08 -0.25 18.85
C TYR A 26 -11.40 0.36 19.35
N PRO A 27 -11.41 0.98 20.55
CA PRO A 27 -12.60 1.65 21.08
C PRO A 27 -13.20 2.66 20.10
N GLY A 28 -14.51 2.58 19.89
CA GLY A 28 -15.24 3.46 18.96
C GLY A 28 -15.18 3.03 17.49
N ILE A 29 -14.49 1.94 17.15
CA ILE A 29 -14.52 1.30 15.83
C ILE A 29 -15.41 0.06 15.87
N CYS A 30 -15.07 -0.89 16.75
CA CYS A 30 -15.78 -2.17 16.91
C CYS A 30 -15.51 -2.77 18.29
N GLU A 31 -16.21 -3.87 18.60
CA GLU A 31 -15.96 -4.70 19.77
C GLU A 31 -15.49 -6.09 19.31
N THR A 32 -14.45 -6.63 19.96
CA THR A 32 -14.01 -8.00 19.71
C THR A 32 -15.07 -8.97 20.23
N PRO A 33 -15.64 -9.86 19.39
CA PRO A 33 -16.61 -10.85 19.83
C PRO A 33 -16.03 -11.84 20.83
N GLU A 34 -16.90 -12.37 21.69
CA GLU A 34 -16.53 -13.47 22.59
C GLU A 34 -16.14 -14.72 21.77
N GLY A 35 -14.88 -15.16 21.92
CA GLY A 35 -14.34 -16.32 21.19
C GLY A 35 -13.50 -15.98 19.96
N ALA A 36 -13.48 -14.73 19.50
CA ALA A 36 -12.53 -14.27 18.47
C ALA A 36 -11.13 -14.02 19.08
N ASN A 37 -10.09 -14.06 18.25
CA ASN A 37 -8.76 -13.64 18.69
C ASN A 37 -8.78 -12.12 18.93
N PRO A 38 -8.45 -11.63 20.13
CA PRO A 38 -8.48 -10.19 20.40
C PRO A 38 -7.38 -9.40 19.69
N ASN A 39 -6.42 -10.08 19.06
CA ASN A 39 -5.28 -9.47 18.42
C ASN A 39 -5.08 -9.94 16.98
N VAL A 40 -4.44 -9.08 16.18
CA VAL A 40 -3.94 -9.37 14.84
C VAL A 40 -2.42 -9.18 14.78
N ASP A 41 -1.77 -10.01 13.97
CA ASP A 41 -0.32 -9.94 13.77
C ASP A 41 0.00 -9.03 12.58
N ILE A 42 0.81 -8.00 12.84
CA ILE A 42 1.22 -6.99 11.87
C ILE A 42 2.72 -7.07 11.69
N PHE A 43 3.17 -7.25 10.45
CA PHE A 43 4.60 -7.28 10.16
C PHE A 43 5.16 -5.87 9.97
N VAL A 44 6.23 -5.55 10.69
CA VAL A 44 6.97 -4.29 10.57
C VAL A 44 8.42 -4.57 10.24
N LYS A 45 8.94 -3.87 9.24
CA LYS A 45 10.37 -3.88 8.86
C LYS A 45 10.96 -2.50 9.07
N ARG A 46 12.19 -2.45 9.58
CA ARG A 46 12.99 -1.24 9.79
C ARG A 46 14.36 -1.39 9.16
N LEU A 47 14.75 -0.40 8.38
CA LEU A 47 16.11 -0.15 7.95
C LEU A 47 16.66 0.94 8.86
N PRO A 48 17.51 0.60 9.84
CA PRO A 48 18.00 1.57 10.80
C PRO A 48 18.96 2.56 10.13
N ALA A 49 19.04 3.77 10.68
CA ALA A 49 20.03 4.76 10.27
C ALA A 49 21.45 4.17 10.34
N SER A 50 22.19 4.22 9.23
CA SER A 50 23.58 3.76 9.15
C SER A 50 24.60 4.85 9.54
N VAL A 51 24.18 6.11 9.62
CA VAL A 51 24.98 7.24 10.08
C VAL A 51 24.41 7.79 11.39
N GLY A 52 25.28 7.93 12.40
CA GLY A 52 24.87 8.35 13.74
C GLY A 52 24.29 7.19 14.56
N SER A 53 23.33 7.49 15.43
CA SER A 53 22.67 6.47 16.28
C SER A 53 21.22 6.28 15.84
N PRO A 54 20.76 5.04 15.54
CA PRO A 54 19.35 4.76 15.28
C PRO A 54 18.38 5.23 16.37
N GLY A 55 18.83 5.29 17.64
CA GLY A 55 18.02 5.80 18.75
C GLY A 55 17.88 7.32 18.80
N ALA A 56 18.70 8.05 18.04
CA ALA A 56 18.68 9.51 17.94
C ALA A 56 18.19 10.01 16.57
N ALA A 57 18.18 9.15 15.56
CA ALA A 57 17.76 9.48 14.20
C ALA A 57 16.24 9.73 14.08
N SER A 58 15.86 10.61 13.15
CA SER A 58 14.46 10.78 12.74
C SER A 58 13.95 9.53 12.01
N ASN A 59 12.62 9.38 11.95
CA ASN A 59 11.98 8.22 11.34
C ASN A 59 11.21 8.62 10.09
N VAL A 60 11.20 7.74 9.09
CA VAL A 60 10.32 7.82 7.93
C VAL A 60 9.53 6.51 7.83
N TRP A 61 8.21 6.60 7.77
CA TRP A 61 7.35 5.46 7.45
C TRP A 61 6.91 5.54 6.00
N LEU A 62 7.08 4.45 5.25
CA LEU A 62 6.53 4.34 3.90
C LEU A 62 5.27 3.50 3.95
N LEU A 63 4.16 4.07 3.49
CA LEU A 63 2.86 3.43 3.40
C LEU A 63 2.56 3.15 1.93
N GLN A 64 2.50 1.86 1.59
CA GLN A 64 2.25 1.41 0.24
C GLN A 64 0.78 1.61 -0.16
N GLY A 65 0.57 1.78 -1.46
CA GLY A 65 -0.74 1.78 -2.11
C GLY A 65 -1.38 0.39 -2.21
N GLY A 66 -2.32 0.23 -3.15
CA GLY A 66 -3.14 -0.98 -3.25
C GLY A 66 -4.60 -0.61 -3.14
N PRO A 67 -5.34 -0.94 -2.06
CA PRO A 67 -5.00 -1.64 -0.82
C PRO A 67 -4.61 -3.11 -1.00
N GLY A 68 -4.13 -3.75 0.07
CA GLY A 68 -3.82 -5.19 0.08
C GLY A 68 -2.50 -5.57 -0.59
N ALA A 69 -1.70 -4.61 -1.05
CA ALA A 69 -0.37 -4.88 -1.57
C ALA A 69 0.64 -5.08 -0.44
N SER A 70 1.50 -6.09 -0.58
CA SER A 70 2.54 -6.40 0.39
C SER A 70 3.58 -5.27 0.48
N SER A 71 3.91 -4.86 1.71
CA SER A 71 4.94 -3.83 1.98
C SER A 71 6.33 -4.20 1.43
N THR A 72 6.55 -5.47 1.09
CA THR A 72 7.77 -5.95 0.42
C THR A 72 8.00 -5.27 -0.93
N GLY A 73 6.93 -4.84 -1.61
CA GLY A 73 7.01 -4.06 -2.85
C GLY A 73 7.72 -2.71 -2.68
N PHE A 74 7.80 -2.19 -1.44
CA PHE A 74 8.45 -0.93 -1.11
C PHE A 74 9.88 -1.08 -0.58
N GLU A 75 10.46 -2.28 -0.55
CA GLU A 75 11.85 -2.47 -0.09
C GLU A 75 12.86 -1.73 -0.97
N GLY A 76 12.67 -1.72 -2.29
CA GLY A 76 13.53 -0.94 -3.19
C GLY A 76 13.44 0.58 -2.95
N LEU A 77 12.23 1.08 -2.65
CA LEU A 77 12.01 2.49 -2.31
C LEU A 77 12.63 2.83 -0.95
N MET A 78 12.50 1.93 0.02
CA MET A 78 13.09 2.03 1.35
C MET A 78 14.61 2.20 1.29
N GLU A 79 15.30 1.32 0.53
CA GLU A 79 16.75 1.39 0.33
C GLU A 79 17.16 2.66 -0.41
N THR A 80 16.43 3.01 -1.48
CA THR A 80 16.70 4.21 -2.28
C THR A 80 16.56 5.47 -1.44
N LEU A 81 15.50 5.57 -0.64
CA LEU A 81 15.26 6.72 0.21
C LEU A 81 16.32 6.83 1.31
N HIS A 82 16.61 5.71 2.00
CA HIS A 82 17.65 5.66 3.03
C HIS A 82 19.00 6.12 2.46
N SER A 83 19.38 5.63 1.29
CA SER A 83 20.60 6.02 0.58
C SER A 83 20.61 7.51 0.20
N LYS A 84 19.52 8.02 -0.39
CA LYS A 84 19.39 9.44 -0.77
C LYS A 84 19.43 10.40 0.42
N LEU A 85 19.02 9.94 1.60
CA LEU A 85 19.11 10.69 2.85
C LEU A 85 20.44 10.45 3.59
N GLY A 86 21.45 9.87 2.90
CA GLY A 86 22.78 9.66 3.45
C GLY A 86 22.82 8.67 4.62
N GLY A 87 21.81 7.80 4.75
CA GLY A 87 21.68 6.85 5.86
C GLY A 87 21.40 7.49 7.22
N ALA A 88 20.91 8.74 7.25
CA ALA A 88 20.73 9.51 8.48
C ALA A 88 19.39 9.28 9.21
N VAL A 89 18.48 8.49 8.63
CA VAL A 89 17.13 8.25 9.15
C VAL A 89 16.84 6.76 9.30
N ASN A 90 15.96 6.40 10.23
CA ASN A 90 15.36 5.07 10.22
C ASN A 90 14.21 5.06 9.21
N VAL A 91 14.16 4.07 8.32
CA VAL A 91 13.04 3.89 7.40
C VAL A 91 12.24 2.68 7.83
N TYR A 92 10.91 2.78 7.82
CA TYR A 92 9.99 1.75 8.27
C TYR A 92 9.00 1.38 7.19
N LEU A 93 8.63 0.11 7.18
CA LEU A 93 7.56 -0.48 6.38
C LEU A 93 6.61 -1.23 7.32
N MET A 94 5.31 -1.16 7.04
CA MET A 94 4.28 -1.92 7.74
C MET A 94 3.43 -2.64 6.70
N THR A 95 3.23 -3.94 6.89
CA THR A 95 2.26 -4.71 6.13
C THR A 95 0.92 -4.65 6.85
N THR A 96 -0.11 -4.13 6.18
CA THR A 96 -1.51 -4.15 6.66
C THR A 96 -2.31 -5.33 6.10
N GLU A 97 -1.64 -6.34 5.52
CA GLU A 97 -2.28 -7.60 5.13
C GLU A 97 -2.76 -8.30 6.41
N HIS A 98 -3.99 -8.01 6.79
CA HIS A 98 -4.65 -8.80 7.80
C HIS A 98 -5.22 -10.05 7.12
N THR A 99 -4.86 -11.22 7.66
CA THR A 99 -5.52 -12.52 7.48
C THR A 99 -6.09 -12.79 6.08
N THR A 100 -5.36 -13.55 5.27
CA THR A 100 -5.88 -14.13 4.01
C THR A 100 -7.20 -14.87 4.27
N ALA A 101 -8.30 -14.39 3.70
CA ALA A 101 -9.52 -15.17 3.60
C ALA A 101 -9.27 -16.40 2.72
N GLN A 102 -10.03 -17.49 2.88
CA GLN A 102 -9.84 -18.69 2.08
C GLN A 102 -9.94 -18.40 0.57
N ALA A 103 -10.77 -17.43 0.19
CA ALA A 103 -10.94 -16.93 -1.17
C ALA A 103 -9.66 -16.37 -1.82
N THR A 104 -8.71 -15.87 -1.02
CA THR A 104 -7.45 -15.29 -1.52
C THR A 104 -6.24 -16.19 -1.31
N THR A 105 -6.45 -17.46 -0.93
CA THR A 105 -5.38 -18.45 -0.84
C THR A 105 -5.03 -18.99 -2.22
N SER A 106 -3.78 -19.39 -2.44
CA SER A 106 -3.34 -19.98 -3.72
C SER A 106 -4.10 -21.25 -4.13
N GLY A 107 -4.93 -21.81 -3.25
CA GLY A 107 -5.80 -22.95 -3.52
C GLY A 107 -7.24 -22.58 -3.86
N SER A 108 -7.59 -21.30 -3.96
CA SER A 108 -8.92 -20.85 -4.41
C SER A 108 -9.05 -21.03 -5.93
N SER A 109 -10.30 -21.04 -6.41
CA SER A 109 -10.62 -21.20 -7.84
C SER A 109 -10.01 -20.11 -8.72
N PHE A 110 -9.76 -18.93 -8.15
CA PHE A 110 -9.21 -17.75 -8.83
C PHE A 110 -7.83 -17.34 -8.26
N GLY A 111 -7.20 -18.23 -7.48
CA GLY A 111 -5.89 -18.00 -6.89
C GLY A 111 -5.89 -16.87 -5.85
N THR A 112 -5.01 -15.89 -6.01
CA THR A 112 -4.94 -14.74 -5.08
C THR A 112 -5.92 -13.62 -5.44
N GLU A 113 -6.57 -13.71 -6.60
CA GLU A 113 -7.61 -12.76 -7.01
C GLU A 113 -8.97 -13.21 -6.47
N ILE A 114 -9.86 -12.24 -6.25
CA ILE A 114 -11.21 -12.48 -5.76
C ILE A 114 -12.21 -12.22 -6.88
N ASP A 115 -13.04 -13.21 -7.19
CA ASP A 115 -14.18 -12.99 -8.08
C ASP A 115 -15.30 -12.24 -7.32
N PRO A 116 -16.01 -11.28 -7.94
CA PRO A 116 -17.11 -10.58 -7.29
C PRO A 116 -18.16 -11.50 -6.67
N SER A 117 -18.37 -12.71 -7.21
CA SER A 117 -19.29 -13.71 -6.65
C SER A 117 -18.79 -14.36 -5.35
N GLU A 118 -17.49 -14.31 -5.06
CA GLU A 118 -16.88 -14.83 -3.83
C GLU A 118 -16.96 -13.84 -2.67
N VAL A 119 -17.14 -12.55 -2.94
CA VAL A 119 -17.17 -11.47 -1.94
C VAL A 119 -18.16 -11.72 -0.80
N PRO A 120 -19.42 -12.14 -1.04
CA PRO A 120 -20.37 -12.39 0.06
C PRO A 120 -19.92 -13.52 0.99
N GLN A 121 -19.34 -14.59 0.43
CA GLN A 121 -18.87 -15.72 1.22
C GLN A 121 -17.58 -15.37 1.97
N CYS A 122 -16.66 -14.65 1.32
CA CYS A 122 -15.45 -14.12 1.94
C CYS A 122 -15.77 -13.22 3.14
N ALA A 123 -16.72 -12.29 2.99
CA ALA A 123 -17.17 -11.43 4.08
C ALA A 123 -17.77 -12.24 5.23
N LYS A 124 -18.57 -13.27 4.93
CA LYS A 124 -19.15 -14.15 5.94
C LYS A 124 -18.08 -14.96 6.70
N ASP A 125 -17.09 -15.48 5.99
CA ASP A 125 -16.00 -16.26 6.61
C ASP A 125 -15.16 -15.39 7.54
N LEU A 126 -14.85 -14.15 7.11
CA LEU A 126 -14.18 -13.16 7.97
C LEU A 126 -15.06 -12.77 9.17
N GLN A 127 -16.37 -12.61 9.00
CA GLN A 127 -17.27 -12.32 10.13
C GLN A 127 -17.33 -13.45 11.15
N ILE A 128 -17.33 -14.70 10.70
CA ILE A 128 -17.31 -15.86 11.58
C ILE A 128 -16.00 -15.94 12.37
N LYS A 129 -14.89 -15.61 11.71
CA LYS A 129 -13.55 -15.72 12.29
C LYS A 129 -13.20 -14.56 13.22
N ASP A 130 -13.43 -13.34 12.77
CA ASP A 130 -12.90 -12.12 13.37
C ASP A 130 -14.02 -11.19 13.88
N GLY A 131 -15.28 -11.45 13.50
CA GLY A 131 -16.43 -10.69 13.99
C GLY A 131 -16.78 -9.49 13.13
N ASP A 132 -16.80 -8.31 13.74
CA ASP A 132 -17.14 -7.08 13.03
C ASP A 132 -16.04 -6.75 12.00
N LEU A 133 -16.41 -6.70 10.72
CA LEU A 133 -15.49 -6.37 9.62
C LEU A 133 -14.97 -4.93 9.68
N ALA A 134 -15.56 -4.06 10.50
CA ALA A 134 -14.99 -2.75 10.82
C ALA A 134 -13.58 -2.85 11.44
N SER A 135 -13.22 -4.01 12.01
CA SER A 135 -11.85 -4.32 12.44
C SER A 135 -10.82 -4.19 11.32
N PHE A 136 -11.19 -4.45 10.06
CA PHE A 136 -10.31 -4.33 8.88
C PHE A 136 -10.41 -2.97 8.18
N SER A 137 -10.87 -1.93 8.88
CA SER A 137 -11.01 -0.59 8.33
C SER A 137 -9.69 0.19 8.25
N MET A 138 -9.64 1.22 7.41
CA MET A 138 -8.55 2.21 7.40
C MET A 138 -8.31 2.85 8.77
N THR A 139 -9.36 3.01 9.59
CA THR A 139 -9.22 3.59 10.93
C THR A 139 -8.49 2.65 11.87
N SER A 140 -8.76 1.35 11.81
CA SER A 140 -8.04 0.34 12.58
C SER A 140 -6.56 0.33 12.18
N ALA A 141 -6.26 0.25 10.88
CA ALA A 141 -4.88 0.29 10.38
C ALA A 141 -4.13 1.57 10.81
N ALA A 142 -4.78 2.73 10.79
CA ALA A 142 -4.24 4.00 11.31
C ALA A 142 -4.01 3.97 12.82
N SER A 143 -4.88 3.30 13.56
CA SER A 143 -4.73 3.13 15.00
C SER A 143 -3.58 2.18 15.35
N ASP A 144 -3.38 1.12 14.54
CA ASP A 144 -2.22 0.21 14.64
C ASP A 144 -0.91 0.97 14.46
N LEU A 145 -0.82 1.75 13.38
CA LEU A 145 0.37 2.54 13.07
C LEU A 145 0.64 3.61 14.13
N ALA A 146 -0.39 4.33 14.58
CA ALA A 146 -0.27 5.31 15.66
C ALA A 146 0.22 4.66 16.97
N ALA A 147 -0.36 3.53 17.35
CA ALA A 147 0.03 2.79 18.54
C ALA A 147 1.47 2.25 18.42
N PHE A 148 1.86 1.77 17.24
CA PHE A 148 3.20 1.28 17.02
C PHE A 148 4.23 2.41 17.10
N ILE A 149 3.98 3.53 16.43
CA ILE A 149 4.84 4.72 16.46
C ILE A 149 5.08 5.13 17.91
N SER A 150 4.01 5.31 18.69
CA SER A 150 4.13 5.82 20.06
C SER A 150 4.83 4.85 21.00
N LYS A 151 4.61 3.54 20.86
CA LYS A 151 5.11 2.53 21.82
C LYS A 151 6.48 1.96 21.47
N TYR A 152 6.80 1.80 20.19
CA TYR A 152 7.93 0.98 19.75
C TYR A 152 8.96 1.71 18.89
N THR A 153 8.71 2.96 18.51
CA THR A 153 9.75 3.77 17.87
C THR A 153 10.63 4.48 18.91
N ASN A 154 11.64 5.20 18.45
CA ASN A 154 12.62 5.86 19.30
C ASN A 154 12.15 7.22 19.87
N GLY A 155 10.87 7.58 19.71
CA GLY A 155 10.30 8.85 20.18
C GLY A 155 10.86 10.09 19.47
N ARG A 156 11.52 9.92 18.31
CA ARG A 156 12.02 11.02 17.48
C ARG A 156 10.99 11.44 16.44
N THR A 157 11.26 12.61 15.84
CA THR A 157 10.42 13.18 14.79
C THR A 157 10.17 12.17 13.68
N THR A 158 8.90 11.97 13.37
CA THR A 158 8.47 10.99 12.39
C THR A 158 7.81 11.67 11.20
N ILE A 159 8.21 11.29 9.99
CA ILE A 159 7.55 11.66 8.74
C ILE A 159 6.84 10.43 8.19
N VAL A 160 5.61 10.59 7.72
CA VAL A 160 4.84 9.51 7.09
C VAL A 160 4.67 9.81 5.61
N TYR A 161 5.17 8.92 4.76
CA TYR A 161 5.09 9.02 3.31
C TYR A 161 4.07 8.00 2.80
N GLY A 162 2.93 8.48 2.28
CA GLY A 162 1.91 7.64 1.64
C GLY A 162 1.99 7.71 0.13
N VAL A 163 1.85 6.55 -0.54
CA VAL A 163 1.75 6.45 -2.00
C VAL A 163 0.41 5.85 -2.39
N SER A 164 -0.31 6.41 -3.37
CA SER A 164 -1.58 5.86 -3.86
C SER A 164 -2.58 5.66 -2.70
N TYR A 165 -3.17 4.48 -2.49
CA TYR A 165 -4.01 4.18 -1.32
C TYR A 165 -3.32 4.53 0.02
N GLY A 166 -1.99 4.43 0.11
CA GLY A 166 -1.22 4.85 1.27
C GLY A 166 -1.40 6.33 1.63
N THR A 167 -1.86 7.17 0.71
CA THR A 167 -2.24 8.56 0.99
C THR A 167 -3.52 8.65 1.81
N MET A 168 -4.54 7.82 1.54
CA MET A 168 -5.74 7.70 2.37
C MET A 168 -5.40 7.22 3.78
N PHE A 169 -4.47 6.28 3.86
CA PHE A 169 -3.97 5.78 5.14
C PHE A 169 -3.21 6.87 5.92
N ALA A 170 -2.31 7.61 5.26
CA ALA A 170 -1.59 8.74 5.85
C ALA A 170 -2.55 9.85 6.31
N GLU A 171 -3.55 10.19 5.51
CA GLU A 171 -4.60 11.16 5.86
C GLU A 171 -5.42 10.69 7.08
N ARG A 172 -5.78 9.40 7.14
CA ARG A 172 -6.48 8.89 8.32
C ARG A 172 -5.62 9.00 9.58
N LEU A 173 -4.31 8.78 9.47
CA LEU A 173 -3.37 8.99 10.55
C LEU A 173 -3.23 10.48 10.93
N MET A 174 -3.32 11.42 9.98
CA MET A 174 -3.38 12.87 10.28
C MET A 174 -4.55 13.19 11.20
N HIS A 175 -5.73 12.62 10.93
CA HIS A 175 -6.92 12.82 11.77
C HIS A 175 -6.76 12.25 13.18
N LEU A 176 -5.94 11.21 13.38
CA LEU A 176 -5.60 10.68 14.71
C LEU A 176 -4.56 11.53 15.45
N ALA A 177 -3.83 12.38 14.72
CA ALA A 177 -2.84 13.33 15.23
C ALA A 177 -1.85 12.75 16.27
N PRO A 178 -1.15 11.63 15.97
CA PRO A 178 -0.11 11.12 16.85
C PRO A 178 1.01 12.16 17.04
N PRO A 179 1.38 12.51 18.29
CA PRO A 179 2.25 13.65 18.56
C PRO A 179 3.69 13.48 18.05
N GLU A 180 4.14 12.25 17.81
CA GLU A 180 5.46 11.95 17.26
C GLU A 180 5.56 12.21 15.75
N VAL A 181 4.41 12.28 15.04
CA VAL A 181 4.38 12.54 13.61
C VAL A 181 4.37 14.03 13.35
N THR A 182 5.47 14.51 12.78
CA THR A 182 5.74 15.94 12.57
C THR A 182 5.55 16.39 11.12
N GLY A 183 5.29 15.44 10.21
CA GLY A 183 5.11 15.76 8.80
C GLY A 183 4.60 14.58 7.99
N TYR A 184 4.03 14.89 6.83
CA TYR A 184 3.45 13.91 5.93
C TYR A 184 3.82 14.24 4.47
N VAL A 185 4.00 13.20 3.66
CA VAL A 185 4.16 13.29 2.21
C VAL A 185 3.05 12.44 1.58
N LEU A 186 2.28 13.03 0.67
CA LEU A 186 1.23 12.35 -0.08
C LEU A 186 1.62 12.33 -1.56
N ASP A 187 1.86 11.14 -2.10
CA ASP A 187 2.36 10.92 -3.47
C ASP A 187 1.36 10.07 -4.27
N GLY A 188 0.88 10.58 -5.41
CA GLY A 188 -0.24 9.96 -6.13
C GLY A 188 -1.51 9.94 -5.27
N VAL A 189 -2.02 11.12 -4.96
CA VAL A 189 -3.10 11.33 -3.97
C VAL A 189 -4.39 10.62 -4.37
N ALA A 190 -4.87 9.74 -3.48
CA ALA A 190 -6.16 9.06 -3.55
C ALA A 190 -7.12 9.50 -2.43
N THR A 191 -6.71 10.48 -1.60
CA THR A 191 -7.52 11.03 -0.52
C THR A 191 -8.73 11.77 -1.06
N MET A 192 -9.83 11.72 -0.31
CA MET A 192 -11.14 12.21 -0.75
C MET A 192 -11.74 13.24 0.20
N SER A 193 -11.07 13.56 1.32
CA SER A 193 -11.62 14.52 2.28
C SER A 193 -11.81 15.87 1.60
N GLU A 194 -13.00 16.43 1.78
CA GLU A 194 -13.43 17.74 1.28
C GLU A 194 -13.61 17.88 -0.25
N ALA A 195 -13.41 16.82 -1.03
CA ALA A 195 -13.72 16.86 -2.46
C ALA A 195 -15.25 16.85 -2.69
N PRO A 196 -15.79 17.73 -3.56
CA PRO A 196 -17.18 17.65 -4.01
C PRO A 196 -17.48 16.29 -4.64
N ALA A 197 -18.71 15.78 -4.47
CA ALA A 197 -19.09 14.44 -4.94
C ALA A 197 -18.87 14.23 -6.45
N ASP A 198 -19.01 15.28 -7.25
CA ASP A 198 -18.77 15.32 -8.69
C ASP A 198 -17.29 15.37 -9.09
N LYS A 199 -16.39 15.53 -8.11
CA LYS A 199 -14.93 15.61 -8.29
C LYS A 199 -14.19 14.54 -7.48
N LEU A 200 -14.91 13.56 -6.96
CA LEU A 200 -14.30 12.43 -6.29
C LEU A 200 -13.54 11.58 -7.33
N PRO A 201 -12.27 11.23 -7.07
CA PRO A 201 -11.51 10.34 -7.93
C PRO A 201 -12.05 8.92 -7.77
N TYR A 202 -13.09 8.60 -8.53
CA TYR A 202 -13.59 7.24 -8.61
C TYR A 202 -12.62 6.41 -9.42
N PHE A 203 -12.15 5.30 -8.86
CA PHE A 203 -11.26 4.40 -9.58
C PHE A 203 -11.89 3.83 -10.86
N SER A 204 -13.23 3.83 -10.97
CA SER A 204 -13.94 3.49 -12.20
C SER A 204 -13.75 4.51 -13.34
N ASN A 205 -13.25 5.71 -13.03
CA ASN A 205 -12.92 6.73 -14.02
C ASN A 205 -11.44 6.70 -14.42
N TRP A 206 -10.66 5.73 -13.92
CA TRP A 206 -9.21 5.68 -14.15
C TRP A 206 -8.85 5.74 -15.64
N ASP A 207 -9.60 5.05 -16.49
CA ASP A 207 -9.40 5.09 -17.95
C ASP A 207 -9.63 6.49 -18.53
N LEU A 208 -10.61 7.22 -18.02
CA LEU A 208 -10.89 8.60 -18.43
C LEU A 208 -9.80 9.55 -17.92
N ASP A 209 -9.43 9.41 -16.65
CA ASP A 209 -8.46 10.29 -15.98
C ASP A 209 -7.04 10.14 -16.55
N PHE A 210 -6.66 8.92 -16.95
CA PHE A 210 -5.37 8.65 -17.61
C PHE A 210 -5.44 8.70 -19.14
N GLY A 211 -6.62 8.89 -19.73
CA GLY A 211 -6.81 8.97 -21.18
C GLY A 211 -5.95 10.05 -21.82
N GLU A 212 -5.91 11.25 -21.21
CA GLU A 212 -5.07 12.35 -21.69
C GLU A 212 -3.58 12.00 -21.65
N VAL A 213 -3.12 11.30 -20.60
CA VAL A 213 -1.73 10.83 -20.49
C VAL A 213 -1.41 9.83 -21.60
N GLY A 214 -2.36 8.92 -21.88
CA GLY A 214 -2.28 7.98 -23.00
C GLY A 214 -2.15 8.70 -24.35
N ASP A 215 -3.00 9.70 -24.60
CA ASP A 215 -2.97 10.49 -25.84
C ASP A 215 -1.64 11.22 -26.03
N VAL A 216 -1.10 11.83 -24.97
CA VAL A 216 0.21 12.49 -24.99
C VAL A 216 1.33 11.49 -25.26
N PHE A 217 1.30 10.32 -24.60
CA PHE A 217 2.30 9.27 -24.81
C PHE A 217 2.29 8.75 -26.26
N LEU A 218 1.10 8.52 -26.83
CA LEU A 218 0.97 8.08 -28.22
C LEU A 218 1.46 9.15 -29.19
N SER A 219 1.14 10.42 -28.94
CA SER A 219 1.62 11.55 -29.75
C SER A 219 3.15 11.65 -29.75
N LEU A 220 3.80 11.53 -28.58
CA LEU A 220 5.26 11.51 -28.47
C LEU A 220 5.88 10.30 -29.18
N SER A 221 5.22 9.14 -29.12
CA SER A 221 5.67 7.92 -29.78
C SER A 221 5.63 8.06 -31.31
N GLU A 222 4.70 8.84 -31.85
CA GLU A 222 4.65 9.16 -33.29
C GLU A 222 5.80 10.07 -33.73
N GLU A 223 6.47 10.79 -32.83
CA GLU A 223 7.63 11.61 -33.14
C GLU A 223 8.93 10.78 -33.14
N ASP A 224 8.98 9.72 -32.34
CA ASP A 224 10.12 8.81 -32.21
C ASP A 224 10.27 7.87 -33.43
N SER A 225 11.52 7.62 -33.84
CA SER A 225 11.80 6.79 -35.01
C SER A 225 11.33 5.35 -34.87
N HIS A 226 11.29 4.78 -33.65
CA HIS A 226 10.78 3.41 -33.45
C HIS A 226 9.25 3.32 -33.51
N GLY A 227 8.53 4.37 -33.11
CA GLY A 227 7.07 4.42 -33.20
C GLY A 227 6.59 4.62 -34.64
N LYS A 228 7.26 5.52 -35.39
CA LYS A 228 6.97 5.78 -36.82
C LYS A 228 7.00 4.54 -37.70
N ASP A 229 7.95 3.64 -37.48
CA ASP A 229 8.11 2.44 -38.31
C ASP A 229 7.00 1.40 -38.09
N ARG A 230 6.30 1.45 -36.95
CA ARG A 230 5.23 0.52 -36.59
C ARG A 230 3.86 0.92 -37.11
N VAL A 231 3.62 2.19 -37.42
CA VAL A 231 2.31 2.66 -37.91
C VAL A 231 2.50 3.48 -39.18
N ARG A 232 2.43 2.80 -40.32
CA ARG A 232 2.82 3.36 -41.62
C ARG A 232 1.76 4.21 -42.32
N SER A 233 0.51 4.24 -41.83
CA SER A 233 -0.60 4.93 -42.54
C SER A 233 -1.70 5.53 -41.67
N THR A 234 -1.60 5.43 -40.35
CA THR A 234 -2.66 5.79 -39.40
C THR A 234 -1.99 6.34 -38.13
N SER A 235 -2.63 7.25 -37.40
CA SER A 235 -2.10 7.64 -36.08
C SER A 235 -2.12 6.44 -35.12
N LEU A 236 -1.16 6.37 -34.20
CA LEU A 236 -1.05 5.36 -33.15
C LEU A 236 -2.35 5.28 -32.33
N GLY A 237 -2.97 6.43 -32.01
CA GLY A 237 -4.27 6.47 -31.33
C GLY A 237 -5.39 5.79 -32.10
N ILE A 238 -5.52 6.05 -33.40
CA ILE A 238 -6.55 5.39 -34.23
C ILE A 238 -6.24 3.90 -34.38
N ALA A 239 -4.97 3.52 -34.53
CA ALA A 239 -4.57 2.12 -34.62
C ALA A 239 -4.90 1.35 -33.32
N LEU A 240 -4.65 1.95 -32.15
CA LEU A 240 -5.00 1.38 -30.85
C LEU A 240 -6.53 1.25 -30.70
N GLN A 241 -7.30 2.28 -31.03
CA GLN A 241 -8.76 2.22 -30.95
C GLN A 241 -9.33 1.12 -31.86
N ASN A 242 -8.83 1.00 -33.10
CA ASN A 242 -9.27 -0.05 -34.01
C ASN A 242 -8.97 -1.45 -33.46
N LEU A 243 -7.86 -1.62 -32.74
CA LEU A 243 -7.51 -2.89 -32.10
C LEU A 243 -8.45 -3.20 -30.94
N ILE A 244 -8.76 -2.22 -30.10
CA ILE A 244 -9.74 -2.36 -29.00
C ILE A 244 -11.11 -2.73 -29.58
N ASP A 245 -11.58 -2.00 -30.59
CA ASP A 245 -12.85 -2.29 -31.29
C ASP A 245 -12.89 -3.70 -31.90
N GLN A 246 -11.74 -4.21 -32.35
CA GLN A 246 -11.63 -5.56 -32.88
C GLN A 246 -11.79 -6.62 -31.78
N PHE A 247 -11.13 -6.41 -30.63
CA PHE A 247 -11.28 -7.30 -29.47
C PHE A 247 -12.71 -7.31 -28.92
N ASP A 248 -13.35 -6.14 -28.83
CA ASP A 248 -14.73 -6.03 -28.34
C ASP A 248 -15.74 -6.78 -29.22
N ARG A 249 -15.45 -6.89 -30.52
CA ARG A 249 -16.30 -7.60 -31.48
C ARG A 249 -16.08 -9.11 -31.50
N ASP A 250 -14.95 -9.59 -31.00
CA ASP A 250 -14.54 -10.99 -31.12
C ASP A 250 -14.38 -11.62 -29.72
N SER A 251 -15.52 -11.98 -29.12
CA SER A 251 -15.64 -12.46 -27.74
C SER A 251 -14.90 -13.78 -27.41
N ASN A 252 -14.17 -14.34 -28.37
CA ASN A 252 -13.39 -15.58 -28.24
C ASN A 252 -11.86 -15.36 -28.32
N SER A 253 -11.38 -14.10 -28.28
CA SER A 253 -9.95 -13.78 -28.49
C SER A 253 -9.09 -13.74 -27.21
N ILE A 254 -9.50 -14.43 -26.14
CA ILE A 254 -8.71 -14.61 -24.91
C ILE A 254 -8.61 -16.11 -24.60
#